data_AF-A0AAE1KXI6-F1
#
_entry.id   AF-A0AAE1KXI6-F1
#
_cell.length_a   1.000
_cell.length_b   1.000
_cell.length_c   1.000
_cell.angle_alpha   90.00
_cell.angle_beta   90.00
_cell.angle_gamma   90.00
#
_symmetry.space_group_name_H-M   'P 1'
#
loop_
_entity.id
_entity.type
_entity.pdbx_description
1 polymer ?
#
loop_
_entity_poly.entity_id
_entity_poly.type
_entity_poly.pdbx_seq_one_letter_code
_entity_poly.pdbx_strand_id
1 'polypeptide(L)'
;MNSQEVSQARLALCRHTLIPTKKEHHLRLQEMRTLMMSFHSSSSKSAFHINAKELLVALMFLQRFPTIQNTPILFRMDTQVAVQCIRRQMSSHSPLLMSITEELFILAAARQLHLNASYLLGRDNVWADALSRQQALDSSIRQYQSCWKTFQSFLQEEGIQEISQDVVLRFLCHLFHDKNRTLSAIRTHKAALKAPLFYGCNLTSDTRCWTGYTTASSYNDLHAVNLDNSGLSKLLYSLAPPQFPVSPPKDQLFRKALFLTALASGMRASQLHALSRHTAWVIESANPGKCPKGQDVRKMAASLLFLCSHSLDTTRQGGQWSSTSTFIRRYLATQVDGVPCVAMESMP
;
A
#
# COMPACT_ATOMS: atom_id res chain seq x y z
N MET A 1 -34.71 6.63 -42.47
CA MET A 1 -33.29 6.18 -42.49
C MET A 1 -33.26 4.80 -43.08
N ASN A 2 -32.53 4.64 -44.19
CA ASN A 2 -32.46 3.38 -44.92
C ASN A 2 -31.61 2.37 -44.12
N SER A 3 -31.92 1.06 -44.16
CA SER A 3 -31.18 0.05 -43.37
C SER A 3 -29.69 -0.03 -43.75
N GLN A 4 -29.35 0.41 -44.97
CA GLN A 4 -27.97 0.63 -45.42
C GLN A 4 -27.25 1.79 -44.71
N GLU A 5 -27.94 2.88 -44.37
CA GLU A 5 -27.35 4.02 -43.65
C GLU A 5 -27.11 3.67 -42.17
N VAL A 6 -27.98 2.85 -41.57
CA VAL A 6 -27.78 2.33 -40.20
C VAL A 6 -26.63 1.32 -40.15
N SER A 7 -26.41 0.55 -41.21
CA SER A 7 -25.27 -0.39 -41.32
C SER A 7 -23.94 0.34 -41.57
N GLN A 8 -23.94 1.39 -42.40
CA GLN A 8 -22.75 2.24 -42.61
C GLN A 8 -22.42 3.11 -41.40
N ALA A 9 -23.41 3.62 -40.66
CA ALA A 9 -23.20 4.31 -39.39
C ALA A 9 -22.65 3.38 -38.28
N ARG A 10 -23.06 2.10 -38.25
CA ARG A 10 -22.50 1.09 -37.34
C ARG A 10 -21.06 0.70 -37.69
N LEU A 11 -20.71 0.65 -38.98
CA LEU A 11 -19.34 0.43 -39.46
C LEU A 11 -18.43 1.66 -39.25
N ALA A 12 -18.98 2.87 -39.32
CA ALA A 12 -18.27 4.12 -38.99
C ALA A 12 -18.04 4.27 -37.47
N LEU A 13 -19.00 3.86 -36.62
CA LEU A 13 -18.80 3.84 -35.17
C LEU A 13 -17.78 2.78 -34.71
N CYS A 14 -17.67 1.66 -35.42
CA CYS A 14 -16.62 0.64 -35.15
C CYS A 14 -15.22 1.07 -35.61
N ARG A 15 -15.09 2.11 -36.46
CA ARG A 15 -13.78 2.67 -36.85
C ARG A 15 -13.26 3.74 -35.88
N HIS A 16 -14.10 4.26 -34.96
CA HIS A 16 -13.71 5.24 -33.95
C HIS A 16 -13.44 4.65 -32.56
N THR A 17 -13.57 3.34 -32.36
CA THR A 17 -12.88 2.62 -31.29
C THR A 17 -11.41 2.45 -31.66
N LEU A 18 -10.67 3.55 -31.80
CA LEU A 18 -9.22 3.52 -31.85
C LEU A 18 -8.73 2.96 -30.51
N ILE A 19 -8.29 1.70 -30.53
CA ILE A 19 -7.43 1.16 -29.49
C ILE A 19 -6.26 2.15 -29.43
N PRO A 20 -6.09 2.91 -28.32
CA PRO A 20 -5.00 3.88 -28.24
C PRO A 20 -3.69 3.14 -28.50
N THR A 21 -2.82 3.75 -29.29
CA THR A 21 -1.49 3.17 -29.54
C THR A 21 -0.80 2.87 -28.21
N LYS A 22 0.07 1.86 -28.14
CA LYS A 22 0.78 1.49 -26.88
C LYS A 22 1.40 2.71 -26.16
N LYS A 23 1.85 3.71 -26.93
CA LYS A 23 2.40 4.98 -26.43
C LYS A 23 1.32 5.88 -25.81
N GLU A 24 0.15 6.01 -26.42
CA GLU A 24 -0.99 6.78 -25.89
C GLU A 24 -1.61 6.13 -24.66
N HIS A 25 -1.69 4.80 -24.61
CA HIS A 25 -2.22 4.09 -23.44
C HIS A 25 -1.30 4.25 -22.21
N HIS A 26 0.01 4.17 -22.40
CA HIS A 26 0.99 4.38 -21.33
C HIS A 26 0.96 5.82 -20.80
N LEU A 27 0.89 6.81 -21.70
CA LEU A 27 0.76 8.21 -21.34
C LEU A 27 -0.52 8.45 -20.53
N ARG A 28 -1.65 7.89 -20.97
CA ARG A 28 -2.95 8.00 -20.28
C ARG A 28 -2.92 7.40 -18.87
N LEU A 29 -2.28 6.25 -18.66
CA LEU A 29 -2.15 5.66 -17.31
C LEU A 29 -1.24 6.50 -16.38
N GLN A 30 -0.15 7.05 -16.90
CA GLN A 30 0.75 7.91 -16.13
C GLN A 30 0.09 9.26 -15.78
N GLU A 31 -0.71 9.80 -16.67
CA GLU A 31 -1.53 11.00 -16.43
C GLU A 31 -2.64 10.74 -15.40
N MET A 32 -3.36 9.61 -15.52
CA MET A 32 -4.39 9.21 -14.57
C MET A 32 -3.80 9.01 -13.16
N ARG A 33 -2.58 8.49 -13.09
CA ARG A 33 -1.83 8.38 -11.83
C ARG A 33 -1.42 9.74 -11.24
N THR A 34 -0.95 10.66 -12.08
CA THR A 34 -0.60 12.02 -11.65
C THR A 34 -1.84 12.73 -11.09
N LEU A 35 -3.00 12.50 -11.70
CA LEU A 35 -4.29 13.01 -11.25
C LEU A 35 -4.72 12.41 -9.90
N MET A 36 -4.54 11.10 -9.70
CA MET A 36 -4.82 10.49 -8.39
C MET A 36 -3.85 10.97 -7.30
N MET A 37 -2.57 11.20 -7.63
CA MET A 37 -1.59 11.71 -6.66
C MET A 37 -1.85 13.17 -6.26
N SER A 38 -2.21 14.04 -7.22
CA SER A 38 -2.56 15.44 -6.92
C SER A 38 -3.84 15.58 -6.09
N PHE A 39 -4.76 14.62 -6.20
CA PHE A 39 -5.96 14.55 -5.36
C PHE A 39 -5.63 14.32 -3.88
N HIS A 40 -4.65 13.47 -3.58
CA HIS A 40 -4.29 13.12 -2.20
C HIS A 40 -3.40 14.17 -1.51
N SER A 41 -2.72 15.04 -2.27
CA SER A 41 -1.84 16.06 -1.69
C SER A 41 -2.56 17.27 -1.07
N SER A 42 -3.85 17.49 -1.37
CA SER A 42 -4.64 18.52 -0.66
C SER A 42 -5.21 17.92 0.63
N SER A 43 -4.66 18.31 1.78
CA SER A 43 -4.98 17.78 3.11
C SER A 43 -6.48 17.72 3.42
N SER A 44 -7.28 18.67 2.90
CA SER A 44 -8.73 18.75 3.12
C SER A 44 -9.55 17.65 2.43
N LYS A 45 -9.10 17.11 1.29
CA LYS A 45 -9.87 16.12 0.50
C LYS A 45 -9.74 14.70 1.02
N SER A 46 -8.73 14.43 1.84
CA SER A 46 -8.51 13.13 2.48
C SER A 46 -9.68 12.72 3.38
N ALA A 47 -10.35 13.70 4.01
CA ALA A 47 -11.47 13.52 4.92
C ALA A 47 -12.82 13.27 4.22
N PHE A 48 -12.89 13.41 2.89
CA PHE A 48 -14.15 13.24 2.16
C PHE A 48 -14.64 11.79 2.19
N HIS A 49 -15.96 11.63 2.28
CA HIS A 49 -16.64 10.35 2.13
C HIS A 49 -16.36 9.74 0.73
N ILE A 50 -16.34 8.41 0.63
CA ILE A 50 -15.97 7.69 -0.60
C ILE A 50 -16.78 8.15 -1.83
N ASN A 51 -18.11 8.30 -1.69
CA ASN A 51 -18.99 8.82 -2.75
C ASN A 51 -18.50 10.18 -3.33
N ALA A 52 -18.03 11.09 -2.47
CA ALA A 52 -17.55 12.40 -2.93
C ALA A 52 -16.20 12.28 -3.64
N LYS A 53 -15.34 11.37 -3.18
CA LYS A 53 -14.05 11.09 -3.82
C LYS A 53 -14.23 10.56 -5.24
N GLU A 54 -15.16 9.63 -5.46
CA GLU A 54 -15.46 9.12 -6.81
C GLU A 54 -15.97 10.20 -7.76
N LEU A 55 -16.90 11.06 -7.32
CA LEU A 55 -17.39 12.17 -8.14
C LEU A 55 -16.27 13.18 -8.43
N LEU A 56 -15.41 13.47 -7.46
CA LEU A 56 -14.26 14.34 -7.65
C LEU A 56 -13.27 13.77 -8.66
N VAL A 57 -13.06 12.45 -8.69
CA VAL A 57 -12.23 11.80 -9.72
C VAL A 57 -12.80 12.05 -11.12
N ALA A 58 -14.12 11.91 -11.30
CA ALA A 58 -14.76 12.22 -12.58
C ALA A 58 -14.62 13.70 -12.97
N LEU A 59 -14.81 14.61 -12.01
CA LEU A 59 -14.66 16.06 -12.21
C LEU A 59 -13.22 16.42 -12.62
N MET A 60 -12.24 15.93 -11.87
CA MET A 60 -10.82 16.15 -12.15
C MET A 60 -10.42 15.58 -13.51
N PHE A 61 -10.94 14.42 -13.89
CA PHE A 61 -10.72 13.86 -15.21
C PHE A 61 -11.14 14.84 -16.31
N LEU A 62 -12.35 15.42 -16.22
CA LEU A 62 -12.77 16.44 -17.19
C LEU A 62 -11.89 17.69 -17.12
N GLN A 63 -11.59 18.22 -15.93
CA GLN A 63 -10.72 19.40 -15.79
C GLN A 63 -9.35 19.18 -16.44
N ARG A 64 -8.77 17.97 -16.30
CA ARG A 64 -7.45 17.63 -16.82
C ARG A 64 -7.40 17.46 -18.33
N PHE A 65 -8.50 17.02 -18.95
CA PHE A 65 -8.59 16.77 -20.39
C PHE A 65 -9.53 17.77 -21.07
N PRO A 66 -9.15 19.07 -21.18
CA PRO A 66 -10.00 20.11 -21.74
C PRO A 66 -10.30 19.93 -23.24
N THR A 67 -9.51 19.13 -23.93
CA THR A 67 -9.65 18.86 -25.37
C THR A 67 -10.74 17.84 -25.70
N ILE A 68 -11.25 17.09 -24.72
CA ILE A 68 -12.34 16.14 -24.95
C ILE A 68 -13.66 16.91 -25.08
N GLN A 69 -14.30 16.76 -26.23
CA GLN A 69 -15.56 17.41 -26.59
C GLN A 69 -16.43 16.46 -27.44
N ASN A 70 -17.74 16.69 -27.49
CA ASN A 70 -18.67 15.98 -28.39
C ASN A 70 -18.61 14.44 -28.29
N THR A 71 -18.24 13.91 -27.12
CA THR A 71 -17.94 12.48 -26.95
C THR A 71 -18.70 11.93 -25.74
N PRO A 72 -19.33 10.75 -25.85
CA PRO A 72 -19.91 10.07 -24.71
C PRO A 72 -18.81 9.51 -23.79
N ILE A 73 -18.97 9.69 -22.49
CA ILE A 73 -18.03 9.19 -21.47
C ILE A 73 -18.79 8.28 -20.52
N LEU A 74 -18.30 7.05 -20.36
CA LEU A 74 -18.82 6.10 -19.37
C LEU A 74 -17.86 6.01 -18.18
N PHE A 75 -18.30 6.49 -17.02
CA PHE A 75 -17.59 6.26 -15.76
C PHE A 75 -17.98 4.91 -15.16
N ARG A 76 -16.99 4.14 -14.73
CA ARG A 76 -17.18 2.91 -13.94
C ARG A 76 -16.78 3.21 -12.50
N MET A 77 -17.75 3.10 -11.60
CA MET A 77 -17.70 3.63 -10.24
C MET A 77 -18.07 2.55 -9.24
N ASP A 78 -17.38 2.52 -8.10
CA ASP A 78 -17.52 1.48 -7.08
C ASP A 78 -18.53 1.81 -5.98
N THR A 79 -19.13 3.00 -6.01
CA THR A 79 -20.33 3.31 -5.21
C THR A 79 -21.55 3.56 -6.08
N GLN A 80 -22.66 2.92 -5.70
CA GLN A 80 -23.95 3.14 -6.36
C GLN A 80 -24.43 4.59 -6.20
N VAL A 81 -24.08 5.26 -5.11
CA VAL A 81 -24.46 6.65 -4.88
C VAL A 81 -23.83 7.57 -5.93
N ALA A 82 -22.52 7.46 -6.18
CA ALA A 82 -21.85 8.25 -7.22
C ALA A 82 -22.44 7.96 -8.62
N VAL A 83 -22.69 6.68 -8.93
CA VAL A 83 -23.37 6.28 -10.18
C VAL A 83 -24.73 6.96 -10.32
N GLN A 84 -25.55 6.99 -9.26
CA GLN A 84 -26.87 7.62 -9.29
C GLN A 84 -26.78 9.14 -9.41
N CYS A 85 -25.81 9.80 -8.76
CA CYS A 85 -25.57 11.24 -8.92
C CYS A 85 -25.33 11.60 -10.40
N ILE A 86 -24.53 10.81 -11.13
CA ILE A 86 -24.30 11.04 -12.57
C ILE A 86 -25.54 10.68 -13.39
N ARG A 87 -26.15 9.51 -13.19
CA ARG A 87 -27.28 9.05 -14.03
C ARG A 87 -28.50 9.96 -13.95
N ARG A 88 -28.80 10.48 -12.76
CA ARG A 88 -29.96 11.34 -12.54
C ARG A 88 -29.66 12.81 -12.82
N GLN A 89 -28.41 13.13 -13.19
CA GLN A 89 -27.90 14.49 -13.35
C GLN A 89 -28.06 15.38 -12.11
N MET A 90 -28.42 14.77 -10.97
CA MET A 90 -28.58 15.29 -9.62
C MET A 90 -29.44 14.28 -8.84
N SER A 91 -29.00 13.88 -7.65
CA SER A 91 -29.85 13.64 -6.47
C SER A 91 -29.01 12.97 -5.39
N SER A 92 -28.72 13.73 -4.33
CA SER A 92 -28.36 13.20 -3.02
C SER A 92 -28.78 14.26 -2.00
N HIS A 93 -29.13 13.90 -0.77
CA HIS A 93 -29.38 14.87 0.30
C HIS A 93 -28.10 15.55 0.81
N SER A 94 -26.94 15.27 0.20
CA SER A 94 -25.65 15.83 0.58
C SER A 94 -25.34 17.08 -0.26
N PRO A 95 -25.25 18.27 0.35
CA PRO A 95 -24.86 19.50 -0.35
C PRO A 95 -23.49 19.38 -1.05
N LEU A 96 -22.55 18.63 -0.47
CA LEU A 96 -21.24 18.39 -1.04
C LEU A 96 -21.30 17.57 -2.35
N LEU A 97 -22.07 16.48 -2.36
CA LEU A 97 -22.19 15.69 -3.60
C LEU A 97 -22.93 16.47 -4.68
N MET A 98 -23.91 17.29 -4.29
CA MET A 98 -24.63 18.19 -5.22
C MET A 98 -23.66 19.18 -5.87
N SER A 99 -22.86 19.90 -5.08
CA SER A 99 -21.92 20.89 -5.64
C SER A 99 -20.90 20.28 -6.59
N ILE A 100 -20.35 19.10 -6.26
CA ILE A 100 -19.41 18.39 -7.15
C ILE A 100 -20.11 17.94 -8.45
N THR A 101 -21.34 17.43 -8.34
CA THR A 101 -22.12 16.96 -9.50
C THR A 101 -22.50 18.13 -10.40
N GLU A 102 -22.91 19.27 -9.84
CA GLU A 102 -23.22 20.48 -10.58
C GLU A 102 -22.01 20.98 -11.38
N GLU A 103 -20.83 21.10 -10.73
CA GLU A 103 -19.60 21.50 -11.42
C GLU A 103 -19.22 20.53 -12.55
N LEU A 104 -19.39 19.22 -12.32
CA LEU A 104 -19.16 18.18 -13.32
C LEU A 104 -20.05 18.37 -14.55
N PHE A 105 -21.35 18.63 -14.37
CA PHE A 105 -22.30 18.81 -15.47
C PHE A 105 -22.16 20.17 -16.17
N ILE A 106 -21.77 21.23 -15.47
CA ILE A 106 -21.41 22.52 -16.09
C ILE A 106 -20.26 22.31 -17.07
N LEU A 107 -19.19 21.62 -16.65
CA LEU A 107 -18.06 21.32 -17.52
C LEU A 107 -18.43 20.40 -18.68
N ALA A 108 -19.29 19.41 -18.45
CA ALA A 108 -19.77 18.51 -19.49
C ALA A 108 -20.61 19.25 -20.54
N ALA A 109 -21.53 20.11 -20.10
CA ALA A 109 -22.40 20.91 -20.98
C ALA A 109 -21.58 21.87 -21.84
N ALA A 110 -20.61 22.58 -21.25
CA ALA A 110 -19.72 23.49 -21.96
C ALA A 110 -18.91 22.79 -23.09
N ARG A 111 -18.76 21.47 -23.00
CA ARG A 111 -17.99 20.64 -23.94
C ARG A 111 -18.84 19.65 -24.73
N GLN A 112 -20.17 19.75 -24.62
CA GLN A 112 -21.13 18.86 -25.27
C GLN A 112 -20.81 17.37 -25.01
N LEU A 113 -20.48 17.03 -23.75
CA LEU A 113 -20.18 15.67 -23.33
C LEU A 113 -21.44 14.97 -22.82
N HIS A 114 -21.64 13.73 -23.24
CA HIS A 114 -22.71 12.87 -22.71
C HIS A 114 -22.13 11.97 -21.61
N LEU A 115 -22.36 12.34 -20.35
CA LEU A 115 -21.88 11.55 -19.22
C LEU A 115 -22.83 10.39 -18.92
N ASN A 116 -22.27 9.21 -18.70
CA ASN A 116 -22.98 8.04 -18.20
C ASN A 116 -22.14 7.39 -17.09
N ALA A 117 -22.78 6.60 -16.23
CA ALA A 117 -22.11 5.86 -15.18
C ALA A 117 -22.63 4.42 -15.09
N SER A 118 -21.75 3.50 -14.70
CA SER A 118 -22.09 2.10 -14.40
C SER A 118 -21.39 1.65 -13.13
N TYR A 119 -22.07 0.80 -12.36
CA TYR A 119 -21.52 0.25 -11.14
C TYR A 119 -20.46 -0.81 -11.46
N LEU A 120 -19.29 -0.70 -10.84
CA LEU A 120 -18.21 -1.67 -10.90
C LEU A 120 -18.26 -2.54 -9.65
N LEU A 121 -18.38 -3.85 -9.82
CA LEU A 121 -18.39 -4.79 -8.69
C LEU A 121 -17.04 -4.74 -7.96
N GLY A 122 -17.05 -4.90 -6.63
CA GLY A 122 -15.83 -4.84 -5.82
C GLY A 122 -14.72 -5.79 -6.29
N ARG A 123 -15.08 -6.99 -6.80
CA ARG A 123 -14.12 -7.95 -7.38
C ARG A 123 -13.41 -7.43 -8.63
N ASP A 124 -14.02 -6.49 -9.35
CA ASP A 124 -13.50 -5.86 -10.56
C ASP A 124 -12.79 -4.53 -10.22
N ASN A 125 -13.02 -3.99 -9.02
CA ASN A 125 -12.44 -2.75 -8.50
C ASN A 125 -11.09 -2.92 -7.79
N VAL A 126 -10.53 -4.13 -7.77
CA VAL A 126 -9.31 -4.47 -7.02
C VAL A 126 -8.16 -3.51 -7.30
N TRP A 127 -8.01 -3.05 -8.54
CA TRP A 127 -6.94 -2.11 -8.90
C TRP A 127 -7.22 -0.68 -8.49
N ALA A 128 -8.43 -0.15 -8.70
CA ALA A 128 -8.72 1.22 -8.29
C ALA A 128 -8.69 1.33 -6.75
N ASP A 129 -9.16 0.29 -6.06
CA ASP A 129 -9.06 0.18 -4.60
C ASP A 129 -7.59 0.03 -4.17
N ALA A 130 -6.80 -0.82 -4.83
CA ALA A 130 -5.37 -0.93 -4.54
C ALA A 130 -4.62 0.39 -4.82
N LEU A 131 -4.98 1.12 -5.87
CA LEU A 131 -4.43 2.42 -6.31
C LEU A 131 -4.87 3.57 -5.37
N SER A 132 -6.12 3.57 -4.90
CA SER A 132 -6.65 4.59 -3.98
C SER A 132 -6.14 4.36 -2.55
N ARG A 133 -6.01 3.11 -2.14
CA ARG A 133 -5.32 2.71 -0.92
C ARG A 133 -3.80 2.84 -1.06
N GLN A 134 -3.26 3.41 -2.15
CA GLN A 134 -1.82 3.66 -2.25
C GLN A 134 -1.35 4.78 -1.30
N GLN A 135 -1.44 4.53 0.00
CA GLN A 135 -0.24 4.47 0.85
C GLN A 135 0.55 3.16 0.62
N ALA A 136 0.52 2.60 -0.60
CA ALA A 136 1.45 1.58 -0.99
C ALA A 136 2.78 2.31 -0.96
N LEU A 137 3.56 2.00 0.08
CA LEU A 137 4.90 2.50 0.30
C LEU A 137 5.57 2.62 -1.06
N ASP A 138 6.13 3.79 -1.39
CA ASP A 138 6.81 4.04 -2.66
C ASP A 138 7.77 2.91 -3.05
N SER A 139 8.24 2.13 -2.07
CA SER A 139 8.95 0.86 -2.28
C SER A 139 8.24 -0.14 -3.18
N SER A 140 6.97 -0.47 -2.97
CA SER A 140 6.25 -1.48 -3.76
C SER A 140 6.03 -1.01 -5.20
N ILE A 141 5.71 0.27 -5.36
CA ILE A 141 5.62 0.94 -6.65
C ILE A 141 6.95 0.88 -7.38
N ARG A 142 8.05 1.29 -6.73
CA ARG A 142 9.40 1.26 -7.30
C ARG A 142 9.79 -0.17 -7.68
N GLN A 143 9.43 -1.15 -6.86
CA GLN A 143 9.65 -2.56 -7.14
C GLN A 143 8.91 -3.00 -8.42
N TYR A 144 7.63 -2.68 -8.54
CA TYR A 144 6.84 -3.05 -9.72
C TYR A 144 7.33 -2.33 -10.98
N GLN A 145 7.71 -1.06 -10.87
CA GLN A 145 8.34 -0.31 -11.95
C GLN A 145 9.68 -0.92 -12.37
N SER A 146 10.50 -1.35 -11.41
CA SER A 146 11.75 -2.06 -11.69
C SER A 146 11.49 -3.39 -12.39
N CYS A 147 10.50 -4.15 -11.95
CA CYS A 147 10.09 -5.40 -12.60
C CYS A 147 9.63 -5.17 -14.04
N TRP A 148 8.82 -4.12 -14.28
CA TRP A 148 8.37 -3.74 -15.61
C TRP A 148 9.53 -3.33 -16.52
N LYS A 149 10.45 -2.48 -16.04
CA LYS A 149 11.66 -2.08 -16.79
C LYS A 149 12.53 -3.29 -17.15
N THR A 150 12.66 -4.25 -16.25
CA THR A 150 13.41 -5.50 -16.51
C THR A 150 12.76 -6.28 -17.65
N PHE A 151 11.43 -6.38 -17.66
CA PHE A 151 10.70 -7.03 -18.75
C PHE A 151 10.83 -6.27 -20.07
N GLN A 152 10.75 -4.94 -20.05
CA GLN A 152 10.98 -4.12 -21.24
C GLN A 152 12.39 -4.31 -21.82
N SER A 153 13.40 -4.41 -20.95
CA SER A 153 14.79 -4.65 -21.38
C SER A 153 14.91 -6.01 -22.05
N PHE A 154 14.31 -7.05 -21.46
CA PHE A 154 14.23 -8.38 -22.08
C PHE A 154 13.57 -8.34 -23.47
N LEU A 155 12.45 -7.63 -23.62
CA LEU A 155 11.78 -7.50 -24.93
C LEU A 155 12.68 -6.82 -25.97
N GLN A 156 13.47 -5.83 -25.56
CA GLN A 156 14.41 -5.12 -26.43
C GLN A 156 15.60 -5.99 -26.82
N GLU A 157 16.20 -6.69 -25.86
CA GLU A 157 17.32 -7.61 -26.06
C GLU A 157 16.96 -8.75 -27.03
N GLU A 158 15.75 -9.30 -26.90
CA GLU A 158 15.24 -10.38 -27.75
C GLU A 158 14.61 -9.89 -29.07
N GLY A 159 14.54 -8.59 -29.32
CA GLY A 159 13.93 -8.03 -30.53
C GLY A 159 12.43 -8.32 -30.67
N ILE A 160 11.71 -8.49 -29.56
CA ILE A 160 10.30 -8.91 -29.55
C ILE A 160 9.38 -7.71 -29.76
N GLN A 161 8.59 -7.74 -30.84
CA GLN A 161 7.63 -6.67 -31.17
C GLN A 161 6.20 -6.94 -30.63
N GLU A 162 5.82 -8.22 -30.57
CA GLU A 162 4.49 -8.65 -30.12
C GLU A 162 4.58 -9.39 -28.79
N ILE A 163 3.79 -8.96 -27.80
CA ILE A 163 3.77 -9.56 -26.47
C ILE A 163 2.66 -10.60 -26.43
N SER A 164 3.05 -11.87 -26.37
CA SER A 164 2.15 -13.00 -26.19
C SER A 164 2.34 -13.64 -24.82
N GLN A 165 1.48 -14.60 -24.47
CA GLN A 165 1.65 -15.37 -23.24
C GLN A 165 2.96 -16.18 -23.24
N ASP A 166 3.35 -16.73 -24.38
CA ASP A 166 4.62 -17.46 -24.55
C ASP A 166 5.82 -16.58 -24.24
N VAL A 167 5.85 -15.35 -24.76
CA VAL A 167 6.90 -14.36 -24.48
C VAL A 167 7.05 -14.11 -22.98
N VAL A 168 5.92 -14.00 -22.27
CA VAL A 168 5.94 -13.76 -20.83
C VAL A 168 6.46 -14.98 -20.07
N LEU A 169 6.09 -16.20 -20.48
CA LEU A 169 6.64 -17.42 -19.89
C LEU A 169 8.14 -17.55 -20.15
N ARG A 170 8.60 -17.27 -21.37
CA ARG A 170 10.04 -17.21 -21.71
C ARG A 170 10.78 -16.20 -20.85
N PHE A 171 10.22 -15.02 -20.62
CA PHE A 171 10.80 -14.04 -19.69
C PHE A 171 10.94 -14.59 -18.27
N LEU A 172 9.90 -15.25 -17.73
CA LEU A 172 9.98 -15.82 -16.38
C LEU A 172 11.02 -16.95 -16.30
N CYS A 173 11.15 -17.77 -17.35
CA CYS A 173 12.20 -18.77 -17.48
C CYS A 173 13.59 -18.12 -17.56
N HIS A 174 13.76 -17.05 -18.34
CA HIS A 174 15.00 -16.27 -18.43
C HIS A 174 15.41 -15.70 -17.07
N LEU A 175 14.47 -15.16 -16.29
CA LEU A 175 14.76 -14.71 -14.93
C LEU A 175 15.29 -15.84 -14.04
N PHE A 176 14.74 -17.05 -14.17
CA PHE A 176 15.13 -18.20 -13.36
C PHE A 176 16.48 -18.77 -13.80
N HIS A 177 16.61 -19.16 -15.07
CA HIS A 177 17.77 -19.88 -15.58
C HIS A 177 18.96 -18.97 -15.86
N ASP A 178 18.73 -17.81 -16.47
CA ASP A 178 19.83 -16.98 -17.00
C ASP A 178 20.24 -15.89 -16.00
N LYS A 179 19.28 -15.34 -15.25
CA LYS A 179 19.53 -14.32 -14.22
C LYS A 179 19.61 -14.90 -12.80
N ASN A 180 19.48 -16.21 -12.63
CA ASN A 180 19.55 -16.92 -11.34
C ASN A 180 18.68 -16.26 -10.25
N ARG A 181 17.48 -15.78 -10.61
CA ARG A 181 16.56 -15.15 -9.65
C ARG A 181 15.84 -16.19 -8.82
N THR A 182 15.60 -15.86 -7.55
CA THR A 182 14.82 -16.71 -6.64
C THR A 182 13.36 -16.79 -7.09
N LEU A 183 12.68 -17.88 -6.74
CA LEU A 183 11.26 -18.08 -7.06
C LEU A 183 10.37 -16.97 -6.48
N SER A 184 10.70 -16.47 -5.28
CA SER A 184 10.02 -15.33 -4.67
C SER A 184 10.14 -14.07 -5.54
N ALA A 185 11.33 -13.76 -6.06
CA ALA A 185 11.52 -12.65 -6.98
C ALA A 185 10.70 -12.83 -8.26
N ILE A 186 10.66 -14.05 -8.83
CA ILE A 186 9.87 -14.35 -10.03
C ILE A 186 8.37 -14.15 -9.77
N ARG A 187 7.86 -14.55 -8.58
CA ARG A 187 6.47 -14.27 -8.19
C ARG A 187 6.19 -12.77 -8.12
N THR A 188 7.13 -11.96 -7.63
CA THR A 188 7.01 -10.50 -7.67
C THR A 188 6.95 -9.98 -9.09
N HIS A 189 7.83 -10.42 -9.99
CA HIS A 189 7.78 -10.04 -11.41
C HIS A 189 6.44 -10.44 -12.03
N LYS A 190 5.99 -11.68 -11.84
CA LYS A 190 4.69 -12.18 -12.27
C LYS A 190 3.54 -11.28 -11.82
N ALA A 191 3.51 -10.92 -10.54
CA ALA A 191 2.49 -10.04 -9.97
C ALA A 191 2.54 -8.63 -10.57
N ALA A 192 3.74 -8.07 -10.74
CA ALA A 192 3.95 -6.74 -11.32
C ALA A 192 3.55 -6.67 -12.80
N LEU A 193 3.69 -7.76 -13.56
CA LEU A 193 3.33 -7.81 -14.97
C LEU A 193 1.82 -7.99 -15.23
N LYS A 194 1.06 -8.50 -14.26
CA LYS A 194 -0.36 -8.86 -14.46
C LYS A 194 -1.21 -7.71 -15.01
N ALA A 195 -1.17 -6.54 -14.36
CA ALA A 195 -1.91 -5.36 -14.80
C ALA A 195 -1.50 -4.86 -16.20
N PRO A 196 -0.22 -4.52 -16.45
CA PRO A 196 0.17 -3.95 -17.73
C PRO A 196 -0.05 -4.91 -18.89
N LEU A 197 0.08 -6.23 -18.69
CA LEU A 197 -0.22 -7.22 -19.72
C LEU A 197 -1.72 -7.34 -20.00
N PHE A 198 -2.55 -7.34 -18.96
CA PHE A 198 -4.00 -7.37 -19.13
C PHE A 198 -4.51 -6.13 -19.86
N TYR A 199 -4.18 -4.93 -19.38
CA TYR A 199 -4.72 -3.70 -19.96
C TYR A 199 -4.01 -3.29 -21.26
N GLY A 200 -2.70 -3.54 -21.38
CA GLY A 200 -1.92 -3.11 -22.54
C GLY A 200 -1.87 -4.12 -23.68
N CYS A 201 -2.10 -5.40 -23.39
CA CYS A 201 -1.99 -6.48 -24.38
C CYS A 201 -3.21 -7.42 -24.41
N ASN A 202 -4.25 -7.15 -23.59
CA ASN A 202 -5.42 -8.03 -23.44
C ASN A 202 -5.05 -9.48 -23.06
N LEU A 203 -3.94 -9.67 -22.34
CA LEU A 203 -3.50 -10.99 -21.89
C LEU A 203 -4.14 -11.32 -20.54
N THR A 204 -5.01 -12.32 -20.52
CA THR A 204 -5.61 -12.82 -19.29
C THR A 204 -4.62 -13.75 -18.56
N SER A 205 -4.48 -13.55 -17.25
CA SER A 205 -3.55 -14.33 -16.41
C SER A 205 -4.09 -15.71 -16.02
N ASP A 206 -5.25 -16.11 -16.55
CA ASP A 206 -6.06 -17.23 -16.03
C ASP A 206 -5.77 -18.57 -16.72
N THR A 207 -4.69 -18.64 -17.49
CA THR A 207 -4.30 -19.88 -18.14
C THR A 207 -3.63 -20.82 -17.14
N ARG A 208 -4.05 -22.10 -17.14
CA ARG A 208 -3.53 -23.18 -16.27
C ARG A 208 -2.00 -23.21 -16.19
N CYS A 209 -1.32 -22.79 -17.26
CA CYS A 209 0.13 -22.64 -17.34
C CYS A 209 0.70 -21.72 -16.24
N TRP A 210 0.03 -20.60 -15.94
CA TRP A 210 0.46 -19.66 -14.90
C TRP A 210 0.32 -20.26 -13.50
N THR A 211 -0.73 -21.04 -13.27
CA THR A 211 -1.02 -21.68 -11.99
C THR A 211 -0.03 -22.81 -11.73
N GLY A 212 0.25 -23.64 -12.74
CA GLY A 212 1.21 -24.74 -12.66
C GLY A 212 2.61 -24.28 -12.25
N TYR A 213 3.10 -23.17 -12.83
CA TYR A 213 4.40 -22.60 -12.47
C TYR A 213 4.46 -22.18 -10.99
N THR A 214 3.41 -21.51 -10.49
CA THR A 214 3.35 -21.12 -9.07
C THR A 214 3.27 -22.32 -8.14
N THR A 215 2.47 -23.34 -8.47
CA THR A 215 2.34 -24.53 -7.65
C THR A 215 3.67 -25.30 -7.55
N ALA A 216 4.36 -25.52 -8.68
CA ALA A 216 5.66 -26.18 -8.68
C ALA A 216 6.70 -25.40 -7.85
N SER A 217 6.66 -24.06 -7.91
CA SER A 217 7.58 -23.22 -7.13
C SER A 217 7.36 -23.30 -5.62
N SER A 218 6.11 -23.53 -5.16
CA SER A 218 5.79 -23.58 -3.73
C SER A 218 6.34 -24.83 -3.05
N TYR A 219 6.52 -25.92 -3.79
CA TYR A 219 7.13 -27.14 -3.23
C TYR A 219 8.61 -26.95 -2.88
N ASN A 220 9.32 -26.04 -3.54
CA ASN A 220 10.73 -25.77 -3.29
C ASN A 220 10.98 -24.75 -2.17
N ASP A 221 9.97 -23.97 -1.76
CA ASP A 221 10.10 -22.95 -0.69
C ASP A 221 10.01 -23.55 0.74
N LEU A 222 9.87 -24.88 0.88
CA LEU A 222 9.63 -25.55 2.17
C LEU A 222 10.84 -25.58 3.12
N HIS A 223 11.96 -24.98 2.75
CA HIS A 223 13.07 -24.74 3.67
C HIS A 223 13.02 -23.32 4.24
N ALA A 224 11.88 -22.93 4.80
CA ALA A 224 11.94 -21.94 5.87
C ALA A 224 12.95 -22.50 6.88
N VAL A 225 14.00 -21.73 7.18
CA VAL A 225 14.97 -22.11 8.20
C VAL A 225 14.19 -22.14 9.51
N ASN A 226 13.66 -23.32 9.83
CA ASN A 226 13.16 -23.61 11.16
C ASN A 226 14.39 -23.53 12.04
N LEU A 227 14.57 -22.38 12.68
CA LEU A 227 15.38 -22.31 13.88
C LEU A 227 14.73 -23.31 14.83
N ASP A 228 15.35 -24.48 14.93
CA ASP A 228 15.04 -25.40 15.99
C ASP A 228 15.23 -24.67 17.33
N ASN A 229 14.58 -25.15 18.38
CA ASN A 229 14.70 -24.55 19.71
C ASN A 229 16.18 -24.47 20.16
N SER A 230 17.05 -25.34 19.62
CA SER A 230 18.49 -25.32 19.90
C SER A 230 19.19 -24.06 19.38
N GLY A 231 18.83 -23.56 18.19
CA GLY A 231 19.40 -22.33 17.62
C GLY A 231 19.05 -21.09 18.43
N LEU A 232 17.80 -20.99 18.89
CA LEU A 232 17.35 -19.87 19.71
C LEU A 232 18.04 -19.85 21.08
N SER A 233 18.15 -21.00 21.75
CA SER A 233 18.84 -21.09 23.04
C SER A 233 20.32 -20.71 22.94
N LYS A 234 21.03 -21.16 21.89
CA LYS A 234 22.43 -20.76 21.63
C LYS A 234 22.58 -19.26 21.41
N LEU A 235 21.64 -18.66 20.68
CA LEU A 235 21.62 -17.21 20.43
C LEU A 235 21.35 -16.40 21.71
N LEU A 236 20.41 -16.85 22.55
CA LEU A 236 20.16 -16.20 23.84
C LEU A 236 21.36 -16.36 24.79
N TYR A 237 22.02 -17.52 24.75
CA TYR A 237 23.24 -17.78 25.53
C TYR A 237 24.40 -16.86 25.09
N SER A 238 24.59 -16.61 23.80
CA SER A 238 25.63 -15.67 23.33
C SER A 238 25.36 -14.21 23.72
N LEU A 239 24.10 -13.88 23.99
CA LEU A 239 23.70 -12.58 24.53
C LEU A 239 23.78 -12.51 26.06
N ALA A 240 23.97 -13.62 26.77
CA ALA A 240 24.15 -13.66 28.21
C ALA A 240 25.63 -13.42 28.61
N PRO A 241 25.91 -12.95 29.83
CA PRO A 241 27.26 -12.98 30.38
C PRO A 241 27.73 -14.43 30.58
N PRO A 242 29.03 -14.75 30.42
CA PRO A 242 30.14 -13.83 30.16
C PRO A 242 30.35 -13.45 28.68
N GLN A 243 29.61 -14.08 27.74
CA GLN A 243 29.82 -13.89 26.31
C GLN A 243 29.52 -12.46 25.85
N PHE A 244 28.49 -11.83 26.46
CA PHE A 244 28.24 -10.41 26.32
C PHE A 244 28.95 -9.63 27.43
N PRO A 245 29.71 -8.56 27.12
CA PRO A 245 30.48 -7.81 28.11
C PRO A 245 29.62 -7.35 29.29
N VAL A 246 30.17 -7.42 30.51
CA VAL A 246 29.46 -6.99 31.73
C VAL A 246 29.19 -5.48 31.71
N SER A 247 30.05 -4.71 31.03
CA SER A 247 29.88 -3.27 30.81
C SER A 247 30.09 -2.94 29.32
N PRO A 248 29.11 -3.25 28.46
CA PRO A 248 29.21 -2.96 27.05
C PRO A 248 28.99 -1.47 26.80
N PRO A 249 29.59 -0.92 25.73
CA PRO A 249 29.21 0.38 25.20
C PRO A 249 27.68 0.53 25.01
N LYS A 250 27.18 1.77 25.16
CA LYS A 250 25.73 2.07 25.13
C LYS A 250 25.06 1.64 23.82
N ASP A 251 25.76 1.71 22.69
CA ASP A 251 25.26 1.28 21.39
C ASP A 251 25.07 -0.25 21.32
N GLN A 252 25.97 -1.04 21.94
CA GLN A 252 25.81 -2.49 22.05
C GLN A 252 24.63 -2.87 22.95
N LEU A 253 24.44 -2.16 24.07
CA LEU A 253 23.25 -2.32 24.92
C LEU A 253 21.96 -2.01 24.15
N PHE A 254 21.94 -0.93 23.36
CA PHE A 254 20.80 -0.58 22.53
C PHE A 254 20.51 -1.63 21.45
N ARG A 255 21.54 -2.11 20.74
CA ARG A 255 21.41 -3.19 19.74
C ARG A 255 20.86 -4.48 20.37
N LYS A 256 21.37 -4.87 21.54
CA LYS A 256 20.88 -6.02 22.31
C LYS A 256 19.42 -5.84 22.71
N ALA A 257 19.05 -4.69 23.26
CA ALA A 257 17.67 -4.40 23.62
C ALA A 257 16.74 -4.46 22.41
N LEU A 258 17.10 -3.81 21.30
CA LEU A 258 16.32 -3.81 20.06
C LEU A 258 16.16 -5.23 19.50
N PHE A 259 17.23 -6.03 19.52
CA PHE A 259 17.21 -7.42 19.09
C PHE A 259 16.26 -8.27 19.96
N LEU A 260 16.35 -8.16 21.29
CA LEU A 260 15.48 -8.89 22.20
C LEU A 260 14.02 -8.45 22.09
N THR A 261 13.76 -7.16 21.88
CA THR A 261 12.41 -6.66 21.58
C THR A 261 11.89 -7.25 20.27
N ALA A 262 12.69 -7.26 19.21
CA ALA A 262 12.33 -7.88 17.93
C ALA A 262 11.95 -9.35 18.10
N LEU A 263 12.80 -10.09 18.82
CA LEU A 263 12.65 -11.51 19.07
C LEU A 263 11.41 -11.84 19.90
N ALA A 264 11.18 -11.11 20.99
CA ALA A 264 10.04 -11.34 21.89
C ALA A 264 8.69 -10.93 21.27
N SER A 265 8.68 -9.87 20.46
CA SER A 265 7.45 -9.33 19.87
C SER A 265 7.11 -9.91 18.50
N GLY A 266 8.06 -10.58 17.83
CA GLY A 266 7.93 -10.98 16.42
C GLY A 266 7.79 -9.81 15.45
N MET A 267 8.14 -8.59 15.87
CA MET A 267 7.98 -7.39 15.05
C MET A 267 8.97 -7.36 13.89
N ARG A 268 8.50 -6.88 12.74
CA ARG A 268 9.34 -6.61 11.57
C ARG A 268 10.25 -5.42 11.84
N ALA A 269 11.41 -5.38 11.18
CA ALA A 269 12.37 -4.27 11.28
C ALA A 269 11.73 -2.90 11.02
N SER A 270 10.79 -2.78 10.07
CA SER A 270 10.07 -1.54 9.80
C SER A 270 9.19 -1.08 10.96
N GLN A 271 8.59 -2.02 11.70
CA GLN A 271 7.77 -1.73 12.87
C GLN A 271 8.63 -1.31 14.06
N LEU A 272 9.78 -1.96 14.26
CA LEU A 272 10.77 -1.55 15.25
C LEU A 272 11.32 -0.15 14.98
N HIS A 273 11.58 0.17 13.70
CA HIS A 273 11.99 1.50 13.29
C HIS A 273 10.88 2.55 13.44
N ALA A 274 9.61 2.15 13.28
CA ALA A 274 8.47 3.02 13.57
C ALA A 274 8.34 3.28 15.08
N LEU A 275 8.56 2.27 15.93
CA LEU A 275 8.63 2.44 17.38
C LEU A 275 9.73 3.43 17.76
N SER A 276 10.95 3.29 17.22
CA SER A 276 12.02 4.23 17.55
C SER A 276 11.68 5.67 17.18
N ARG A 277 10.99 5.88 16.05
CA ARG A 277 10.55 7.22 15.62
C ARG A 277 9.41 7.76 16.46
N HIS A 278 8.41 6.94 16.78
CA HIS A 278 7.29 7.37 17.61
C HIS A 278 7.74 7.64 19.05
N THR A 279 8.60 6.78 19.61
CA THR A 279 9.21 7.02 20.92
C THR A 279 10.09 8.26 20.92
N ALA A 280 10.88 8.50 19.87
CA ALA A 280 11.64 9.73 19.73
C ALA A 280 10.72 10.96 19.64
N TRP A 281 9.66 10.89 18.83
CA TRP A 281 8.68 11.97 18.66
C TRP A 281 7.91 12.27 19.94
N VAL A 282 7.42 11.25 20.66
CA VAL A 282 6.72 11.44 21.95
C VAL A 282 7.64 12.15 22.94
N ILE A 283 8.92 11.77 22.99
CA ILE A 283 9.86 12.36 23.93
C ILE A 283 10.26 13.78 23.51
N GLU A 284 10.46 14.03 22.21
CA GLU A 284 10.70 15.38 21.67
C GLU A 284 9.47 16.29 21.86
N SER A 285 8.26 15.79 21.68
CA SER A 285 7.01 16.54 21.90
C SER A 285 6.82 16.88 23.38
N ALA A 286 7.21 15.98 24.28
CA ALA A 286 7.19 16.23 25.71
C ALA A 286 8.31 17.18 26.19
N ASN A 287 9.37 17.38 25.40
CA ASN A 287 10.45 18.31 25.71
C ASN A 287 11.19 18.79 24.44
N PRO A 288 10.68 19.82 23.75
CA PRO A 288 11.26 20.29 22.49
C PRO A 288 12.72 20.70 22.65
N GLY A 289 13.59 20.23 21.76
CA GLY A 289 15.02 20.59 21.73
C GLY A 289 15.92 19.82 22.72
N LYS A 290 15.39 18.85 23.47
CA LYS A 290 16.22 17.95 24.30
C LYS A 290 16.25 16.54 23.71
N CYS A 291 17.45 16.06 23.40
CA CYS A 291 17.64 14.66 23.02
C CYS A 291 17.17 13.75 24.17
N PRO A 292 16.31 12.75 23.91
CA PRO A 292 15.80 11.84 24.93
C PRO A 292 16.93 11.26 25.78
N LYS A 293 16.87 11.38 27.11
CA LYS A 293 17.77 10.59 27.93
C LYS A 293 17.33 9.13 27.79
N GLY A 294 18.28 8.19 27.77
CA GLY A 294 17.95 6.76 27.69
C GLY A 294 17.06 6.24 28.84
N GLN A 295 16.83 7.05 29.88
CA GLN A 295 15.86 6.78 30.93
C GLN A 295 14.42 7.12 30.51
N ASP A 296 14.21 8.14 29.69
CA ASP A 296 12.88 8.58 29.24
C ASP A 296 12.31 7.60 28.21
N VAL A 297 13.16 7.08 27.32
CA VAL A 297 12.83 5.98 26.38
C VAL A 297 12.39 4.73 27.14
N ARG A 298 13.11 4.38 28.22
CA ARG A 298 12.80 3.21 29.05
C ARG A 298 11.50 3.37 29.84
N LYS A 299 11.22 4.58 30.34
CA LYS A 299 9.93 4.90 30.97
C LYS A 299 8.76 4.70 30.00
N MET A 300 8.85 5.28 28.81
CA MET A 300 7.76 5.20 27.83
C MET A 300 7.53 3.75 27.35
N ALA A 301 8.61 3.02 27.06
CA ALA A 301 8.51 1.62 26.65
C ALA A 301 7.90 0.73 27.75
N ALA A 302 8.29 0.95 29.01
CA ALA A 302 7.73 0.23 30.15
C ALA A 302 6.24 0.55 30.37
N SER A 303 5.84 1.83 30.26
CA SER A 303 4.44 2.24 30.33
C SER A 303 3.60 1.64 29.22
N LEU A 304 4.11 1.59 27.98
CA LEU A 304 3.40 0.95 26.87
C LEU A 304 3.26 -0.57 27.08
N LEU A 305 4.33 -1.24 27.52
CA LEU A 305 4.30 -2.67 27.80
C LEU A 305 3.32 -3.02 28.94
N PHE A 306 3.24 -2.16 29.96
CA PHE A 306 2.27 -2.28 31.04
C PHE A 306 0.83 -2.13 30.52
N LEU A 307 0.57 -1.10 29.71
CA LEU A 307 -0.75 -0.89 29.10
C LEU A 307 -1.16 -2.05 28.18
N CYS A 308 -0.23 -2.69 27.50
CA CYS A 308 -0.52 -3.83 26.65
C CYS A 308 -0.74 -5.14 27.44
N SER A 309 0.07 -5.39 28.47
CA SER A 309 0.04 -6.66 29.21
C SER A 309 -0.96 -6.67 30.37
N HIS A 310 -1.40 -5.50 30.85
CA HIS A 310 -2.24 -5.31 32.04
C HIS A 310 -1.66 -5.96 33.32
N SER A 311 -0.39 -6.36 33.32
CA SER A 311 0.27 -7.03 34.44
C SER A 311 1.57 -6.33 34.79
N LEU A 312 1.60 -5.77 36.01
CA LEU A 312 2.78 -5.10 36.53
C LEU A 312 3.94 -6.09 36.70
N ASP A 313 3.68 -7.30 37.18
CA ASP A 313 4.72 -8.32 37.37
C ASP A 313 5.31 -8.82 36.06
N THR A 314 4.47 -9.03 35.05
CA THR A 314 4.94 -9.45 33.72
C THR A 314 5.83 -8.38 33.10
N THR A 315 5.41 -7.12 33.18
CA THR A 315 6.20 -5.97 32.71
C THR A 315 7.50 -5.85 33.50
N ARG A 316 7.43 -5.96 34.84
CA ARG A 316 8.57 -5.84 35.76
C ARG A 316 9.62 -6.93 35.53
N GLN A 317 9.17 -8.19 35.38
CA GLN A 317 10.06 -9.32 35.09
C GLN A 317 10.68 -9.18 33.71
N GLY A 318 9.90 -8.75 32.71
CA GLY A 318 10.37 -8.53 31.34
C GLY A 318 11.49 -7.49 31.23
N GLY A 319 11.50 -6.45 32.07
CA GLY A 319 12.61 -5.49 32.15
C GLY A 319 13.59 -5.73 33.30
N GLN A 320 13.54 -6.90 33.95
CA GLN A 320 14.50 -7.35 34.96
C GLN A 320 14.65 -6.41 36.17
N TRP A 321 13.56 -5.75 36.59
CA TRP A 321 13.62 -4.90 37.78
C TRP A 321 13.45 -5.71 39.06
N SER A 322 14.42 -5.59 39.97
CA SER A 322 14.45 -6.30 41.25
C SER A 322 13.39 -5.82 42.25
N SER A 323 12.86 -4.61 42.08
CA SER A 323 11.94 -3.97 43.01
C SER A 323 10.74 -3.35 42.27
N THR A 324 9.54 -3.77 42.67
CA THR A 324 8.26 -3.23 42.20
C THR A 324 8.14 -1.73 42.48
N SER A 325 8.50 -1.28 43.68
CA SER A 325 8.46 0.14 44.05
C SER A 325 9.44 0.98 43.24
N THR A 326 10.62 0.45 42.93
CA THR A 326 11.60 1.13 42.07
C THR A 326 11.11 1.20 40.63
N PHE A 327 10.51 0.11 40.11
CA PHE A 327 9.91 0.07 38.79
C PHE A 327 8.82 1.14 38.64
N ILE A 328 7.83 1.14 39.54
CA ILE A 328 6.74 2.11 39.53
C ILE A 328 7.28 3.55 39.58
N ARG A 329 8.13 3.86 40.56
CA ARG A 329 8.63 5.22 40.79
C ARG A 329 9.51 5.75 39.65
N ARG A 330 10.28 4.88 38.98
CA ARG A 330 11.31 5.32 38.01
C ARG A 330 10.91 5.08 36.56
N TYR A 331 9.96 4.19 36.29
CA TYR A 331 9.71 3.66 34.95
C TYR A 331 8.23 3.65 34.53
N LEU A 332 7.27 3.88 35.43
CA LEU A 332 5.89 4.14 35.07
C LEU A 332 5.56 5.63 35.22
N ALA A 333 4.96 6.22 34.19
CA ALA A 333 4.37 7.55 34.30
C ALA A 333 3.10 7.46 35.16
N THR A 334 3.17 7.93 36.41
CA THR A 334 2.02 7.96 37.32
C THR A 334 1.04 9.10 37.00
N GLN A 335 1.49 10.10 36.25
CA GLN A 335 0.70 11.24 35.78
C GLN A 335 1.18 11.66 34.38
N VAL A 336 0.25 12.06 33.52
CA VAL A 336 0.52 12.70 32.22
C VAL A 336 -0.30 13.98 32.18
N ASP A 337 0.35 15.13 32.02
CA ASP A 337 -0.27 16.46 32.01
C ASP A 337 -1.19 16.74 33.23
N GLY A 338 -0.77 16.28 34.41
CA GLY A 338 -1.52 16.44 35.66
C GLY A 338 -2.70 15.47 35.82
N VAL A 339 -2.98 14.62 34.83
CA VAL A 339 -3.99 13.57 34.92
C VAL A 339 -3.37 12.30 35.51
N PRO A 340 -3.87 11.77 36.65
CA PRO A 340 -3.36 10.54 37.24
C PRO A 340 -3.67 9.33 36.36
N CYS A 341 -2.72 8.38 36.31
CA CYS A 341 -2.91 7.12 35.60
C CYS A 341 -3.93 6.25 36.35
N VAL A 342 -5.16 6.17 35.84
CA VAL A 342 -6.28 5.43 36.46
C VAL A 342 -5.96 3.93 36.68
N ALA A 343 -5.11 3.35 35.84
CA ALA A 343 -4.63 1.97 35.99
C ALA A 343 -3.73 1.76 37.23
N MET A 344 -3.25 2.83 37.86
CA MET A 344 -2.44 2.78 39.08
C MET A 344 -3.26 3.01 40.36
N GLU A 345 -4.47 3.57 40.28
CA GLU A 345 -5.33 3.84 41.45
C GLU A 345 -5.93 2.57 42.08
N SER A 346 -5.91 1.46 41.34
CA SER A 346 -6.44 0.16 41.77
C SER A 346 -5.37 -0.83 42.24
N MET A 347 -4.10 -0.42 42.30
CA MET A 347 -3.02 -1.27 42.83
C MET A 347 -2.83 -1.03 44.33
N PRO A 348 -2.75 -2.11 45.15
CA PRO A 348 -2.55 -2.01 46.60
C PRO A 348 -1.17 -1.46 47.01
#